data_AF-A0A3A8PQY1-F1
#
_entry.id   AF-A0A3A8PQY1-F1
#
_cell.length_a   1.000
_cell.length_b   1.000
_cell.length_c   1.000
_cell.angle_alpha   90.00
_cell.angle_beta   90.00
_cell.angle_gamma   90.00
#
_symmetry.space_group_name_H-M   'P 1'
#
loop_
_entity.id
_entity.type
_entity.pdbx_description
1 polymer ?
#
loop_
_entity_poly.entity_id
_entity_poly.type
_entity_poly.pdbx_seq_one_letter_code
_entity_poly.pdbx_strand_id
1 'polypeptide(L)'
;MATTDHRKQSLYFPEDMLEEIQREANRQDRSLSWIVQQAWKVARADIRRMPSVNDVLGPLPPRQVAAVAPPPAAAPVAVAVSTPAPSDDPSKT
;
A
#
# COMPACT_ATOMS: atom_id res chain seq x y z
N MET A 1 -7.77 -21.87 -14.83
CA MET A 1 -6.84 -20.80 -15.29
C MET A 1 -6.64 -19.86 -14.13
N ALA A 2 -5.46 -19.86 -13.49
CA ALA A 2 -5.20 -18.99 -12.35
C ALA A 2 -5.15 -17.54 -12.85
N THR A 3 -6.16 -16.75 -12.49
CA THR A 3 -6.20 -15.32 -12.72
C THR A 3 -5.00 -14.71 -12.00
N THR A 4 -4.00 -14.26 -12.74
CA THR A 4 -2.89 -13.47 -12.18
C THR A 4 -3.48 -12.15 -11.67
N ASP A 5 -3.68 -12.07 -10.36
CA ASP A 5 -4.22 -10.89 -9.69
C ASP A 5 -3.19 -9.75 -9.76
N HIS A 6 -3.56 -8.65 -10.42
CA HIS A 6 -2.72 -7.47 -10.55
C HIS A 6 -2.95 -6.55 -9.34
N ARG A 7 -1.97 -6.48 -8.44
CA ARG A 7 -2.04 -5.62 -7.25
C ARG A 7 -1.19 -4.37 -7.41
N LYS A 8 -1.79 -3.19 -7.20
CA LYS A 8 -1.08 -1.91 -7.16
C LYS A 8 -0.46 -1.72 -5.79
N GLN A 9 0.86 -1.56 -5.74
CA GLN A 9 1.62 -1.29 -4.52
C GLN A 9 2.49 -0.06 -4.74
N SER A 10 2.37 0.93 -3.85
CA SER A 10 3.30 2.06 -3.81
C SER A 10 4.57 1.64 -3.08
N LEU A 11 5.73 1.90 -3.70
CA LEU A 11 7.07 1.63 -3.17
C LEU A 11 7.91 2.89 -3.28
N TYR A 12 8.85 3.07 -2.36
CA TYR A 12 9.77 4.21 -2.38
C TYR A 12 11.09 3.77 -3.01
N PHE A 13 11.55 4.53 -4.01
CA PHE A 13 12.83 4.34 -4.67
C PHE A 13 13.66 5.62 -4.53
N PRO A 14 14.98 5.51 -4.39
CA PRO A 14 15.89 6.63 -4.62
C PRO A 14 15.73 7.18 -6.03
N GLU A 15 15.96 8.48 -6.22
CA GLU A 15 15.83 9.17 -7.50
C GLU A 15 16.68 8.52 -8.60
N ASP A 16 17.98 8.34 -8.33
CA ASP A 16 18.93 7.73 -9.28
C ASP A 16 18.47 6.35 -9.77
N MET A 17 17.96 5.52 -8.85
CA MET A 17 17.48 4.18 -9.16
C MET A 17 16.18 4.23 -9.97
N LEU A 18 15.27 5.16 -9.66
CA LEU A 18 14.03 5.32 -10.40
C LEU A 18 14.30 5.74 -11.84
N GLU A 19 15.23 6.68 -12.05
CA GLU A 19 15.63 7.09 -13.40
C GLU A 19 16.26 5.93 -14.19
N GLU A 20 17.08 5.09 -13.56
CA GLU A 20 17.68 3.93 -14.20
C GLU A 20 16.61 2.92 -14.65
N ILE A 21 15.65 2.62 -13.78
CA ILE A 21 14.52 1.74 -14.11
C ILE A 21 13.69 2.34 -15.25
N GLN A 22 13.47 3.66 -15.26
CA GLN A 22 12.73 4.34 -16.32
C GLN A 22 13.47 4.30 -17.67
N ARG A 23 14.79 4.50 -17.66
CA ARG A 23 15.63 4.35 -18.87
C ARG A 23 15.54 2.94 -19.43
N GLU A 24 15.62 1.91 -18.58
CA GLU A 24 15.50 0.51 -19.01
C GLU A 24 14.10 0.14 -19.50
N ALA A 25 13.05 0.67 -18.86
CA ALA A 25 11.68 0.51 -19.31
C ALA A 25 11.48 1.08 -20.73
N ASN A 26 11.98 2.28 -20.97
CA ASN A 26 11.94 2.93 -22.29
C ASN A 26 12.78 2.17 -23.33
N ARG A 27 13.97 1.68 -22.95
CA ARG A 27 14.86 0.94 -23.86
C ARG A 27 14.24 -0.38 -24.35
N GLN A 28 13.42 -1.03 -23.51
CA GLN A 28 12.83 -2.33 -23.80
C GLN A 28 11.36 -2.25 -24.25
N ASP A 29 10.77 -1.04 -24.31
CA ASP A 29 9.34 -0.81 -24.56
C ASP A 29 8.44 -1.60 -23.60
N ARG A 30 8.82 -1.63 -22.31
CA ARG A 30 8.09 -2.33 -21.24
C ARG A 30 7.69 -1.40 -20.12
N SER A 31 6.70 -1.81 -19.33
CA SER A 31 6.27 -1.06 -18.15
C SER A 31 7.28 -1.17 -17.01
N LEU A 32 7.34 -0.12 -16.17
CA LEU A 32 8.17 -0.11 -14.94
C LEU A 32 7.92 -1.34 -14.06
N SER A 33 6.65 -1.70 -13.87
CA SER A 33 6.27 -2.89 -13.11
C SER A 33 6.85 -4.18 -13.69
N TRP A 34 6.99 -4.29 -15.02
CA TRP A 34 7.59 -5.46 -15.66
C TRP A 34 9.09 -5.52 -15.39
N ILE A 35 9.79 -4.38 -15.51
CA ILE A 35 11.24 -4.30 -15.23
C ILE A 35 11.52 -4.71 -13.77
N VAL A 36 10.75 -4.19 -12.82
CA VAL A 36 10.90 -4.53 -11.39
C VAL A 36 10.60 -6.01 -11.13
N GLN A 37 9.55 -6.57 -11.76
CA GLN A 37 9.25 -8.00 -11.66
C GLN A 37 10.38 -8.87 -12.24
N GLN A 38 11.00 -8.43 -13.33
CA GLN A 38 12.09 -9.16 -13.96
C GLN A 38 13.36 -9.10 -13.11
N ALA A 39 13.70 -7.93 -12.56
CA ALA A 39 14.79 -7.77 -11.62
C ALA A 39 14.62 -8.69 -10.40
N TRP A 40 13.40 -8.76 -9.84
CA TRP A 40 13.10 -9.69 -8.75
C TRP A 40 13.33 -11.16 -9.13
N LYS A 41 12.88 -11.60 -10.30
CA LYS A 41 13.06 -12.99 -10.75
C LYS A 41 14.54 -13.37 -10.85
N VAL A 42 15.39 -12.46 -11.33
CA VAL A 42 16.83 -12.65 -11.44
C VAL A 42 17.47 -12.67 -10.04
N ALA A 43 17.17 -11.67 -9.21
CA ALA A 43 17.78 -11.53 -7.89
C ALA A 43 17.26 -12.53 -6.83
N ARG A 44 16.11 -13.18 -7.06
CA ARG A 44 15.45 -14.07 -6.08
C ARG A 44 16.37 -15.19 -5.57
N ALA A 45 17.23 -15.75 -6.42
CA ALA A 45 18.13 -16.81 -6.02
C ALA A 45 19.18 -16.32 -5.01
N ASP A 46 19.71 -15.11 -5.23
CA ASP A 46 20.75 -14.53 -4.40
C ASP A 46 20.20 -13.95 -3.11
N ILE A 47 19.04 -13.28 -3.17
CA ILE A 47 18.34 -12.77 -1.98
C ILE A 47 17.99 -13.93 -1.02
N ARG A 48 17.63 -15.11 -1.54
CA ARG A 48 17.35 -16.29 -0.71
C ARG A 48 18.58 -16.93 -0.07
N ARG A 49 19.76 -16.70 -0.62
CA ARG A 49 21.03 -17.20 -0.06
C ARG A 49 21.53 -16.32 1.08
N MET A 50 21.13 -15.04 1.10
CA MET A 50 21.49 -14.14 2.18
C MET A 50 20.84 -14.65 3.48
N PRO A 51 21.60 -14.80 4.57
CA PRO A 51 21.03 -15.17 5.86
C PRO A 51 20.00 -14.14 6.28
N SER A 52 18.92 -14.57 6.94
CA SER A 52 17.95 -13.63 7.49
C SER A 52 18.67 -12.73 8.49
N VAL A 53 18.40 -11.42 8.45
CA VAL A 53 18.95 -10.46 9.42
C VAL A 53 18.61 -10.83 10.87
N ASN A 54 17.54 -11.59 11.08
CA ASN A 54 17.16 -12.12 12.39
C ASN A 54 17.97 -13.36 12.80
N ASP A 55 18.54 -14.13 11.88
CA ASP A 55 19.31 -15.34 12.21
C ASP A 55 20.71 -15.01 12.75
N VAL A 56 21.21 -13.81 12.43
CA VAL A 56 22.51 -13.31 12.92
C VAL A 56 22.40 -12.73 14.34
N LEU A 57 21.21 -12.32 14.78
CA LEU A 57 20.99 -11.67 16.09
C LEU A 57 20.54 -12.63 17.21
N GLY A 58 20.49 -13.94 16.95
CA GLY A 58 19.98 -14.92 17.92
C GLY A 58 18.47 -14.77 18.17
N PRO A 59 17.83 -15.75 18.83
CA PRO A 59 16.40 -15.71 19.07
C PRO A 59 16.09 -14.58 20.04
N LEU A 60 15.62 -13.45 19.52
CA LEU A 60 14.84 -12.52 20.33
C LEU A 60 13.61 -13.29 20.83
N PRO A 61 13.29 -13.20 22.14
CA PRO A 61 12.12 -13.89 22.69
C PRO A 61 10.90 -13.51 21.86
N PRO A 62 9.93 -14.43 21.68
CA PRO A 62 8.75 -14.16 20.88
C PRO A 62 8.17 -12.84 21.37
N ARG A 63 8.13 -11.84 20.46
CA ARG A 63 7.43 -10.58 20.71
C ARG A 63 6.03 -11.00 21.10
N GLN A 64 5.72 -10.90 22.39
CA GLN A 64 4.36 -11.12 22.86
C GLN A 64 3.53 -10.14 22.05
N VAL A 65 2.79 -10.68 21.09
CA VAL A 65 1.63 -10.01 20.54
C VAL A 65 0.69 -9.88 21.73
N ALA A 66 0.90 -8.83 22.52
CA ALA A 66 -0.07 -8.40 23.50
C ALA A 66 -1.36 -8.33 22.72
N ALA A 67 -2.29 -9.23 23.06
CA ALA A 67 -3.59 -9.31 22.43
C ALA A 67 -4.12 -7.87 22.39
N VAL A 68 -4.21 -7.31 21.18
CA VAL A 68 -4.87 -6.03 20.98
C VAL A 68 -6.29 -6.30 21.43
N ALA A 69 -6.62 -5.83 22.64
CA ALA A 69 -7.97 -5.83 23.14
C ALA A 69 -8.85 -5.17 22.06
N PRO A 70 -10.01 -5.74 21.73
CA PRO A 70 -10.89 -5.12 20.76
C PRO A 70 -11.20 -3.70 21.24
N PRO A 71 -11.16 -2.68 20.36
CA PRO A 71 -11.52 -1.33 20.76
C PRO A 71 -12.97 -1.32 21.27
N PRO A 72 -13.30 -0.55 22.32
CA PRO A 72 -14.68 -0.42 22.76
C PRO A 72 -15.52 0.13 21.60
N ALA A 73 -16.65 -0.52 21.33
CA ALA A 73 -17.59 -0.16 20.28
C ALA A 73 -17.92 1.34 20.33
N ALA A 74 -17.42 2.09 19.34
CA ALA A 74 -17.83 3.46 19.12
C ALA A 74 -19.29 3.47 18.67
N ALA A 75 -20.15 4.10 19.48
CA ALA A 75 -21.53 4.36 19.16
C ALA A 75 -21.65 5.14 17.82
N PRO A 76 -22.68 4.87 17.00
CA PRO A 76 -22.82 5.54 15.72
C PRO A 76 -23.19 7.01 15.93
N VAL A 77 -22.30 7.91 15.48
CA VAL A 77 -22.64 9.32 15.29
C VAL A 77 -23.58 9.40 14.08
N ALA A 78 -24.86 9.70 14.35
CA ALA A 78 -25.86 9.95 13.33
C ALA A 78 -25.50 11.23 12.55
N VAL A 79 -25.21 11.07 11.26
CA VAL A 79 -25.05 12.19 10.33
C VAL A 79 -26.46 12.64 9.92
N ALA A 80 -26.91 13.77 10.45
CA ALA A 80 -28.15 14.41 10.02
C ALA A 80 -27.93 15.07 8.65
N VAL A 81 -28.63 14.55 7.64
CA VAL A 81 -28.73 15.13 6.28
C VAL A 81 -29.55 16.41 6.33
N SER A 82 -29.04 17.45 5.67
CA SER A 82 -29.64 18.78 5.54
C SER A 82 -30.92 18.81 4.71
N THR A 83 -31.85 19.69 5.09
CA THR A 83 -32.90 20.21 4.19
C THR A 83 -32.88 21.75 4.26
N PRO A 84 -32.68 22.48 3.15
CA PRO A 84 -32.83 23.93 3.12
C PRO A 84 -34.31 24.32 3.05
N ALA A 85 -34.70 25.32 3.85
CA ALA A 85 -36.04 25.89 3.89
C ALA A 85 -36.35 26.71 2.62
N PRO A 86 -37.58 26.66 2.08
CA PRO A 86 -38.02 27.61 1.07
C PRO A 86 -38.40 28.95 1.72
N SER A 87 -37.94 30.03 1.12
CA SER A 87 -38.37 31.41 1.38
C SER A 87 -39.85 31.56 1.02
N ASP A 88 -40.66 32.02 1.97
CA ASP A 88 -41.98 32.59 1.73
C ASP A 88 -42.00 34.02 2.30
N ASP A 89 -42.15 34.97 1.40
CA ASP A 89 -42.42 36.39 1.65
C ASP A 89 -43.93 36.59 1.65
N PRO A 90 -44.51 37.17 2.72
CA PRO A 90 -45.82 37.78 2.59
C PRO A 90 -45.81 39.26 3.01
N SER A 91 -45.43 40.13 2.09
CA SER A 91 -45.92 41.51 2.07
C SER A 91 -47.34 41.54 1.50
N LYS A 92 -48.38 41.64 2.36
CA LYS A 92 -49.62 42.44 2.17
C LYS A 92 -50.66 42.16 3.27
N THR A 93 -50.76 43.06 4.26
CA THR A 93 -51.94 43.89 4.64
C THR A 93 -51.69 44.49 6.01
#